data_AF-M2NAL9-F1
#
_entry.id   AF-M2NAL9-F1
#
_cell.length_a   1.000
_cell.length_b   1.000
_cell.length_c   1.000
_cell.angle_alpha   90.00
_cell.angle_beta   90.00
_cell.angle_gamma   90.00
#
_symmetry.space_group_name_H-M   'P 1'
#
loop_
_entity.id
_entity.type
_entity.pdbx_description
1 polymer ?
#
loop_
_entity_poly.entity_id
_entity_poly.type
_entity_poly.pdbx_seq_one_letter_code
_entity_poly.pdbx_strand_id
1 'polypeptide(L)'
;DEDVLEASIATVSFGALQQARDALLRKRKRGSDVDERDDDEEKLEALRKRLRQIKKQKAAGTEPEEVHSAGQKRRVSRFAKKAVDEDRDDASDSDSAPSEEDTTSHHQRSSKHAPTAQTSRRQVTRKRTVIDVPKRVIRDPRFDAIHDSALPTNDNISKAYSFLHDYERGEIAELQTALKRTKDPSDRETLKRKINSMENRLKTQATKEREQEVLRKHRKEERERVQQGKTPYYLKKKEVKERALVERFKGMKGKEREKVMERRRVKEGQKEKKRMPNLR
;
A
#
# COMPACT_ATOMS: atom_id res chain seq x y z
N ASP A 1 27.90 -47.94 12.76
CA ASP A 1 28.37 -47.00 11.71
C ASP A 1 28.06 -45.55 12.01
N GLU A 2 26.86 -45.21 12.51
CA GLU A 2 26.54 -43.81 12.85
C GLU A 2 27.31 -43.26 14.06
N ASP A 3 27.56 -44.08 15.08
CA ASP A 3 28.32 -43.65 16.27
C ASP A 3 29.79 -43.30 15.97
N VAL A 4 30.38 -43.99 14.97
CA VAL A 4 31.76 -43.73 14.51
C VAL A 4 31.83 -42.43 13.72
N LEU A 5 30.79 -42.13 12.94
CA LEU A 5 30.65 -40.88 12.21
C LEU A 5 30.46 -39.70 13.17
N GLU A 6 29.64 -39.85 14.20
CA GLU A 6 29.39 -38.79 15.18
C GLU A 6 30.66 -38.46 16.00
N ALA A 7 31.42 -39.49 16.41
CA ALA A 7 32.72 -39.32 17.03
C ALA A 7 33.73 -38.62 16.10
N SER A 8 33.71 -38.95 14.80
CA SER A 8 34.59 -38.29 13.82
C SER A 8 34.23 -36.81 13.62
N ILE A 9 32.95 -36.45 13.60
CA ILE A 9 32.48 -35.06 13.44
C ILE A 9 32.80 -34.22 14.68
N ALA A 10 32.73 -34.81 15.88
CA ALA A 10 33.08 -34.13 17.13
C ALA A 10 34.57 -33.75 17.23
N THR A 11 35.46 -34.47 16.54
CA THR A 11 36.90 -34.15 16.48
C THR A 11 37.26 -33.07 15.46
N VAL A 12 36.35 -32.71 14.55
CA VAL A 12 36.58 -31.68 13.55
C VAL A 12 36.33 -30.30 14.16
N SER A 13 37.36 -29.45 14.12
CA SER A 13 37.25 -28.09 14.64
C SER A 13 36.20 -27.29 13.87
N PHE A 14 35.48 -26.41 14.57
CA PHE A 14 34.40 -25.59 14.00
C PHE A 14 34.83 -24.82 12.75
N GLY A 15 36.09 -24.37 12.69
CA GLY A 15 36.65 -23.69 11.51
C GLY A 15 36.76 -24.59 10.28
N ALA A 16 37.13 -25.86 10.45
CA ALA A 16 37.19 -26.83 9.36
C ALA A 16 35.79 -27.21 8.86
N LEU A 17 34.81 -27.32 9.76
CA LEU A 17 33.39 -27.50 9.42
C LEU A 17 32.84 -26.30 8.62
N GLN A 18 33.22 -25.08 8.99
CA GLN A 18 32.81 -23.88 8.28
C GLN A 18 33.46 -23.77 6.89
N GLN A 19 34.76 -24.08 6.77
CA GLN A 19 35.44 -24.15 5.47
C GLN A 19 34.83 -25.21 4.55
N ALA A 20 34.45 -26.39 5.07
CA ALA A 20 33.80 -27.43 4.29
C ALA A 20 32.41 -26.98 3.78
N ARG A 21 31.63 -26.29 4.63
CA ARG A 21 30.35 -25.70 4.24
C ARG A 21 30.51 -24.66 3.14
N ASP A 22 31.50 -23.78 3.26
CA ASP A 22 31.76 -22.74 2.26
C ASP A 22 32.27 -23.31 0.93
N ALA A 23 33.07 -24.37 0.97
CA ALA A 23 33.50 -25.10 -0.22
C ALA A 23 32.31 -25.77 -0.95
N LEU A 24 31.35 -26.34 -0.22
CA LEU A 24 30.13 -26.91 -0.79
C LEU A 24 29.21 -25.84 -1.41
N LEU A 25 29.14 -24.65 -0.80
CA LEU A 25 28.39 -23.51 -1.35
C LEU A 25 29.06 -22.94 -2.60
N ARG A 26 30.40 -22.90 -2.65
CA ARG A 26 31.18 -22.48 -3.83
C ARG A 26 31.01 -23.43 -5.02
N LYS A 27 30.95 -24.75 -4.79
CA LYS A 27 30.82 -25.76 -5.87
C LYS A 27 29.45 -25.74 -6.57
N ARG A 28 28.40 -25.22 -5.91
CA ARG A 28 27.05 -25.09 -6.48
C ARG A 28 26.81 -23.80 -7.30
N LYS A 29 27.76 -22.84 -7.30
CA LYS A 29 27.54 -21.50 -7.86
C LYS A 29 28.75 -20.99 -8.66
N ARG A 30 29.39 -21.85 -9.44
CA ARG A 30 30.49 -21.45 -10.35
C ARG A 30 29.89 -20.99 -11.68
N GLY A 31 29.60 -19.70 -11.80
CA GLY A 31 29.15 -19.12 -13.06
C GLY A 31 29.04 -17.60 -13.15
N SER A 32 28.66 -16.88 -12.09
CA SER A 32 28.30 -15.44 -12.28
C SER A 32 28.39 -14.53 -11.05
N ASP A 33 29.15 -14.90 -10.01
CA ASP A 33 28.97 -14.33 -8.66
C ASP A 33 30.30 -14.01 -7.94
N VAL A 34 31.42 -13.98 -8.68
CA VAL A 34 32.75 -13.70 -8.08
C VAL A 34 32.95 -12.20 -7.93
N ASP A 35 32.61 -11.42 -8.96
CA ASP A 35 32.79 -9.94 -8.93
C ASP A 35 31.89 -9.25 -7.89
N GLU A 36 30.65 -9.72 -7.69
CA GLU A 36 29.74 -9.12 -6.68
C GLU A 36 30.17 -9.38 -5.22
N ARG A 37 30.94 -10.44 -4.96
CA ARG A 37 31.39 -10.78 -3.60
C ARG A 37 32.58 -9.94 -3.16
N ASP A 38 33.50 -9.68 -4.07
CA ASP A 38 34.65 -8.82 -3.81
C ASP A 38 34.17 -7.37 -3.55
N ASP A 39 33.17 -6.90 -4.31
CA ASP A 39 32.51 -5.61 -4.08
C ASP A 39 31.81 -5.51 -2.70
N ASP A 40 31.19 -6.59 -2.24
CA ASP A 40 30.50 -6.63 -0.95
C ASP A 40 31.47 -6.74 0.23
N GLU A 41 32.60 -7.43 0.06
CA GLU A 41 33.68 -7.46 1.06
C GLU A 41 34.35 -6.09 1.21
N GLU A 42 34.61 -5.38 0.11
CA GLU A 42 35.17 -4.02 0.15
C GLU A 42 34.22 -3.02 0.85
N LYS A 43 32.91 -3.10 0.59
CA LYS A 43 31.89 -2.29 1.28
C LYS A 43 31.85 -2.58 2.78
N LEU A 44 31.96 -3.85 3.18
CA LEU A 44 31.99 -4.25 4.59
C LEU A 44 33.27 -3.78 5.29
N GLU A 45 34.40 -3.80 4.61
CA GLU A 45 35.65 -3.24 5.13
C GLU A 45 35.59 -1.73 5.31
N ALA A 46 35.03 -1.00 4.35
CA ALA A 46 34.81 0.44 4.47
C ALA A 46 33.92 0.78 5.68
N LEU A 47 32.87 0.00 5.92
CA LEU A 47 31.98 0.13 7.07
C LEU A 47 32.72 -0.13 8.40
N ARG A 48 33.55 -1.18 8.45
CA ARG A 48 34.38 -1.50 9.63
C ARG A 48 35.41 -0.41 9.93
N LYS A 49 36.06 0.14 8.90
CA LYS A 49 37.00 1.26 9.02
C LYS A 49 36.29 2.52 9.55
N ARG A 50 35.12 2.85 9.02
CA ARG A 50 34.29 3.97 9.48
C ARG A 50 33.85 3.82 10.94
N LEU A 51 33.41 2.63 11.34
CA LEU A 51 33.04 2.36 12.74
C LEU A 51 34.24 2.46 13.70
N ARG A 52 35.43 2.02 13.28
CA ARG A 52 36.67 2.24 14.06
C ARG A 52 37.01 3.72 14.20
N GLN A 53 36.79 4.51 13.16
CA GLN A 53 37.04 5.95 13.18
C GLN A 53 36.06 6.69 14.11
N ILE A 54 34.76 6.37 14.05
CA ILE A 54 33.74 6.89 14.97
C ILE A 54 34.07 6.48 16.41
N LYS A 55 34.49 5.23 16.64
CA LYS A 55 34.89 4.77 17.97
C LYS A 55 36.13 5.51 18.49
N LYS A 56 37.10 5.82 17.63
CA LYS A 56 38.28 6.63 17.97
C LYS A 56 37.91 8.09 18.26
N GLN A 57 37.04 8.71 17.47
CA GLN A 57 36.55 10.08 17.70
C GLN A 57 35.77 10.19 19.00
N LYS A 58 34.91 9.20 19.29
CA LYS A 58 34.18 9.09 20.56
C LYS A 58 35.11 8.85 21.75
N ALA A 59 36.20 8.09 21.59
CA ALA A 59 37.19 7.88 22.64
C ALA A 59 38.14 9.07 22.83
N ALA A 60 38.35 9.88 21.79
CA ALA A 60 39.16 11.11 21.81
C ALA A 60 38.35 12.36 22.24
N GLY A 61 37.11 12.20 22.70
CA GLY A 61 36.27 13.28 23.23
C GLY A 61 35.90 14.38 22.23
N THR A 62 36.07 14.14 20.93
CA THR A 62 35.74 15.11 19.88
C THR A 62 34.35 14.78 19.35
N GLU A 63 33.34 15.48 19.89
CA GLU A 63 31.96 15.46 19.39
C GLU A 63 31.93 16.07 17.97
N PRO A 64 31.37 15.40 16.95
CA PRO A 64 31.12 16.03 15.65
C PRO A 64 29.92 16.97 15.73
N GLU A 65 30.06 18.18 15.19
CA GLU A 65 29.00 19.19 15.11
C GLU A 65 27.72 18.66 14.45
N GLU A 66 26.60 18.75 15.17
CA GLU A 66 25.27 18.53 14.64
C GLU A 66 24.83 19.70 13.77
N VAL A 67 24.81 19.50 12.45
CA VAL A 67 23.98 20.32 11.55
C VAL A 67 22.51 19.94 11.76
N HIS A 68 21.77 20.80 12.47
CA HIS A 68 20.33 20.71 12.63
C HIS A 68 19.61 20.86 11.29
N SER A 69 19.26 19.74 10.64
CA SER A 69 18.20 19.72 9.63
C SER A 69 16.89 19.29 10.28
N ALA A 70 15.92 20.22 10.33
CA ALA A 70 14.58 20.01 10.86
C ALA A 70 13.85 18.86 10.13
N GLY A 71 13.92 17.65 10.70
CA GLY A 71 13.18 16.48 10.26
C GLY A 71 11.92 16.28 11.10
N GLN A 72 10.77 16.70 10.57
CA GLN A 72 9.45 16.36 11.10
C GLN A 72 9.34 14.84 11.31
N LYS A 73 9.21 14.42 12.58
CA LYS A 73 8.89 13.04 12.95
C LYS A 73 7.47 12.71 12.48
N ARG A 74 7.36 12.06 11.31
CA ARG A 74 6.10 11.51 10.80
C ARG A 74 5.68 10.31 11.66
N ARG A 75 4.65 10.51 12.47
CA ARG A 75 3.90 9.42 13.11
C ARG A 75 3.22 8.58 12.04
N VAL A 76 3.47 7.28 12.04
CA VAL A 76 2.78 6.32 11.18
C VAL A 76 1.46 5.94 11.86
N SER A 77 0.38 6.66 11.58
CA SER A 77 -0.97 6.18 11.86
C SER A 77 -1.45 5.34 10.68
N ARG A 78 -1.82 4.09 10.97
CA ARG A 78 -2.40 3.15 10.02
C ARG A 78 -3.87 3.53 9.76
N PHE A 79 -4.19 3.54 8.47
CA PHE A 79 -5.47 3.71 7.80
C PHE A 79 -6.77 3.39 8.58
N ALA A 80 -7.70 4.34 8.55
CA ALA A 80 -9.14 4.08 8.56
C ALA A 80 -9.80 4.82 7.38
N LYS A 81 -10.77 4.15 6.76
CA LYS A 81 -11.46 4.48 5.50
C LYS A 81 -12.27 5.78 5.65
N LYS A 82 -12.20 6.68 4.65
CA LYS A 82 -13.18 7.77 4.48
C LYS A 82 -14.01 7.52 3.24
N ALA A 83 -15.30 7.27 3.48
CA ALA A 83 -16.37 7.26 2.50
C ALA A 83 -16.72 8.69 2.08
N VAL A 84 -17.46 8.76 0.98
CA VAL A 84 -17.92 9.91 0.21
C VAL A 84 -18.64 10.94 1.10
N ASP A 85 -18.36 12.23 0.87
CA ASP A 85 -19.12 13.35 1.43
C ASP A 85 -19.66 14.17 0.24
N GLU A 86 -20.99 14.29 0.18
CA GLU A 86 -21.74 15.17 -0.71
C GLU A 86 -22.26 16.35 0.15
N ASP A 87 -22.03 17.56 -0.34
CA ASP A 87 -22.46 18.81 0.29
C ASP A 87 -23.99 18.86 0.46
N ARG A 88 -24.45 19.03 1.71
CA ARG A 88 -25.76 19.62 2.05
C ARG A 88 -25.66 20.46 3.31
N ASP A 89 -25.93 21.75 3.14
CA ASP A 89 -26.23 22.70 4.19
C ASP A 89 -27.55 22.33 4.87
N ASP A 90 -27.55 22.18 6.19
CA ASP A 90 -28.76 22.32 7.00
C ASP A 90 -28.40 22.93 8.36
N ALA A 91 -29.10 24.01 8.69
CA ALA A 91 -28.94 24.76 9.92
C ALA A 91 -29.94 24.21 10.94
N SER A 92 -29.44 23.60 12.02
CA SER A 92 -30.26 23.29 13.19
C SER A 92 -29.43 23.41 14.47
N ASP A 93 -29.82 24.38 15.26
CA ASP A 93 -29.48 24.62 16.65
C ASP A 93 -29.84 23.40 17.51
N SER A 94 -28.86 22.79 18.20
CA SER A 94 -29.12 21.87 19.32
C SER A 94 -27.85 21.59 20.12
N ASP A 95 -27.81 22.20 21.30
CA ASP A 95 -27.25 21.78 22.59
C ASP A 95 -25.87 21.11 22.70
N SER A 96 -25.09 21.62 23.65
CA SER A 96 -23.69 21.24 23.93
C SER A 96 -23.53 19.74 24.26
N ALA A 97 -22.94 18.98 23.34
CA ALA A 97 -22.37 17.68 23.65
C ALA A 97 -21.01 17.86 24.37
N PRO A 98 -20.72 17.13 25.47
CA PRO A 98 -19.43 17.22 26.14
C PRO A 98 -18.33 16.71 25.21
N SER A 99 -17.30 17.54 25.05
CA SER A 99 -16.12 17.29 24.23
C SER A 99 -15.52 15.90 24.46
N GLU A 100 -15.53 15.06 23.42
CA GLU A 100 -14.83 13.77 23.32
C GLU A 100 -13.31 13.95 23.09
N GLU A 101 -12.71 15.00 23.67
CA GLU A 101 -11.26 15.18 23.69
C GLU A 101 -10.69 14.62 24.99
N ASP A 102 -10.59 13.28 25.14
CA ASP A 102 -9.46 12.66 25.89
C ASP A 102 -9.47 11.12 26.04
N THR A 103 -10.19 10.36 25.22
CA THR A 103 -10.21 8.89 25.41
C THR A 103 -8.95 8.16 24.94
N THR A 104 -7.95 8.87 24.41
CA THR A 104 -6.68 8.25 23.95
C THR A 104 -5.40 8.90 24.48
N SER A 105 -5.48 9.91 25.35
CA SER A 105 -4.30 10.34 26.10
C SER A 105 -4.19 9.46 27.36
N HIS A 106 -3.33 8.44 27.30
CA HIS A 106 -2.81 7.88 28.54
C HIS A 106 -2.17 9.05 29.29
N HIS A 107 -2.80 9.47 30.39
CA HIS A 107 -2.28 10.51 31.26
C HIS A 107 -0.89 10.06 31.69
N GLN A 108 0.13 10.61 31.04
CA GLN A 108 1.50 10.26 31.34
C GLN A 108 1.80 10.79 32.73
N ARG A 109 2.49 9.98 33.53
CA ARG A 109 2.92 10.39 34.87
C ARG A 109 3.74 11.67 34.74
N SER A 110 3.47 12.66 35.60
CA SER A 110 4.27 13.88 35.65
C SER A 110 5.72 13.63 36.06
N SER A 111 5.99 12.55 36.81
CA SER A 111 7.33 12.08 37.13
C SER A 111 7.35 10.55 37.34
N LYS A 112 8.55 9.96 37.40
CA LYS A 112 8.71 8.49 37.55
C LYS A 112 8.12 7.93 38.85
N HIS A 113 8.03 8.77 39.88
CA HIS A 113 7.50 8.43 41.20
C HIS A 113 6.06 8.95 41.42
N ALA A 114 5.45 9.64 40.45
CA ALA A 114 4.09 10.13 40.57
C ALA A 114 3.06 9.02 40.29
N PRO A 115 1.94 8.94 41.07
CA PRO A 115 0.85 8.04 40.79
C PRO A 115 0.13 8.41 39.47
N THR A 116 -0.49 7.43 38.81
CA THR A 116 -1.34 7.66 37.63
C THR A 116 -2.81 7.71 38.02
N ALA A 117 -3.52 8.75 37.58
CA ALA A 117 -4.97 8.77 37.65
C ALA A 117 -5.57 7.66 36.77
N GLN A 118 -6.57 6.93 37.30
CA GLN A 118 -7.38 5.97 36.55
C GLN A 118 -8.85 6.28 36.77
N THR A 119 -9.69 6.08 35.75
CA THR A 119 -11.14 6.28 35.86
C THR A 119 -11.76 5.27 36.82
N SER A 120 -12.69 5.73 37.66
CA SER A 120 -13.48 4.88 38.57
C SER A 120 -14.38 3.88 37.84
N ARG A 121 -14.66 4.11 36.55
CA ARG A 121 -15.43 3.19 35.69
C ARG A 121 -14.64 1.95 35.28
N ARG A 122 -13.31 1.96 35.44
CA ARG A 122 -12.43 0.83 35.09
C ARG A 122 -12.45 -0.20 36.22
N GLN A 123 -13.21 -1.26 36.03
CA GLN A 123 -13.29 -2.38 36.99
C GLN A 123 -11.92 -3.05 37.18
N VAL A 124 -11.54 -3.27 38.44
CA VAL A 124 -10.32 -4.00 38.79
C VAL A 124 -10.54 -5.50 38.63
N THR A 125 -9.61 -6.20 38.00
CA THR A 125 -9.69 -7.66 37.84
C THR A 125 -9.52 -8.35 39.19
N ARG A 126 -10.46 -9.22 39.57
CA ARG A 126 -10.39 -9.99 40.85
C ARG A 126 -9.28 -11.05 40.87
N LYS A 127 -8.76 -11.44 39.70
CA LYS A 127 -7.71 -12.46 39.55
C LYS A 127 -6.34 -11.80 39.42
N ARG A 128 -5.37 -12.22 40.22
CA ARG A 128 -3.97 -11.80 40.10
C ARG A 128 -3.28 -12.59 38.98
N THR A 129 -2.86 -11.93 37.91
CA THR A 129 -1.99 -12.54 36.88
C THR A 129 -0.56 -12.63 37.45
N VAL A 130 -0.20 -13.82 37.93
CA VAL A 130 1.14 -14.08 38.51
C VAL A 130 2.17 -14.40 37.43
N ILE A 131 1.73 -14.99 36.32
CA ILE A 131 2.56 -15.38 35.18
C ILE A 131 1.84 -14.90 33.92
N ASP A 132 2.54 -14.16 33.06
CA ASP A 132 2.02 -13.81 31.75
C ASP A 132 2.17 -15.02 30.81
N VAL A 133 1.08 -15.75 30.60
CA VAL A 133 1.06 -16.90 29.70
C VAL A 133 0.66 -16.42 28.31
N PRO A 134 1.48 -16.62 27.27
CA PRO A 134 1.11 -16.26 25.91
C PRO A 134 -0.15 -17.03 25.51
N LYS A 135 -1.26 -16.30 25.33
CA LYS A 135 -2.54 -16.88 24.96
C LYS A 135 -2.46 -17.38 23.51
N ARG A 136 -2.62 -18.69 23.30
CA ARG A 136 -2.76 -19.28 21.96
C ARG A 136 -4.12 -18.89 21.40
N VAL A 137 -4.13 -17.95 20.46
CA VAL A 137 -5.34 -17.63 19.68
C VAL A 137 -5.38 -18.59 18.50
N ILE A 138 -6.21 -19.62 18.57
CA ILE A 138 -6.49 -20.50 17.42
C ILE A 138 -7.28 -19.65 16.41
N ARG A 139 -6.63 -19.27 15.30
CA ARG A 139 -7.28 -18.56 14.20
C ARG A 139 -7.52 -19.51 13.04
N ASP A 140 -8.63 -19.31 12.36
CA ASP A 140 -8.92 -20.01 11.10
C ASP A 140 -7.82 -19.64 10.09
N PRO A 141 -7.10 -20.63 9.52
CA PRO A 141 -6.00 -20.38 8.59
C PRO A 141 -6.44 -19.59 7.35
N ARG A 142 -7.72 -19.66 6.97
CA ARG A 142 -8.28 -18.86 5.86
C ARG A 142 -8.31 -17.36 6.17
N PHE A 143 -8.35 -17.02 7.45
CA PHE A 143 -8.43 -15.64 7.94
C PHE A 143 -7.17 -15.26 8.75
N ASP A 144 -6.09 -16.04 8.65
CA ASP A 144 -4.84 -15.72 9.33
C ASP A 144 -4.05 -14.67 8.53
N ALA A 145 -3.60 -13.63 9.23
CA ALA A 145 -2.91 -12.49 8.63
C ALA A 145 -1.60 -12.90 7.93
N ILE A 146 -1.01 -14.02 8.34
CA ILE A 146 0.19 -14.59 7.73
C ILE A 146 -0.12 -15.11 6.32
N HIS A 147 -1.25 -15.79 6.13
CA HIS A 147 -1.70 -16.22 4.80
C HIS A 147 -2.10 -15.04 3.91
N ASP A 148 -2.68 -13.98 4.48
CA ASP A 148 -2.98 -12.74 3.76
C ASP A 148 -1.72 -12.09 3.16
N SER A 149 -0.56 -12.25 3.79
CA SER A 149 0.73 -11.78 3.27
C SER A 149 1.31 -12.64 2.15
N ALA A 150 0.90 -13.92 2.09
CA ALA A 150 1.31 -14.89 1.07
C ALA A 150 0.32 -14.94 -0.11
N LEU A 151 -0.88 -14.36 0.03
CA LEU A 151 -1.78 -14.16 -1.09
C LEU A 151 -1.08 -13.31 -2.16
N PRO A 152 -1.25 -13.64 -3.45
CA PRO A 152 -0.66 -12.84 -4.51
C PRO A 152 -1.10 -11.39 -4.34
N THR A 153 -0.17 -10.45 -4.49
CA THR A 153 -0.55 -9.02 -4.49
C THR A 153 -1.71 -8.78 -5.46
N ASN A 154 -2.55 -7.77 -5.20
CA ASN A 154 -3.72 -7.47 -6.04
C ASN A 154 -3.40 -7.44 -7.55
N ASP A 155 -2.19 -7.00 -7.91
CA ASP A 155 -1.68 -6.96 -9.28
C ASP A 155 -1.39 -8.35 -9.89
N ASN A 156 -1.02 -9.34 -9.08
CA ASN A 156 -0.80 -10.71 -9.51
C ASN A 156 -2.14 -11.44 -9.65
N ILE A 157 -3.08 -11.19 -8.74
CA ILE A 157 -4.45 -11.73 -8.81
C ILE A 157 -5.14 -11.23 -10.07
N SER A 158 -5.12 -9.91 -10.33
CA SER A 158 -5.77 -9.35 -11.52
C SER A 158 -5.22 -9.91 -12.83
N LYS A 159 -3.92 -10.18 -12.90
CA LYS A 159 -3.30 -10.85 -14.05
C LYS A 159 -3.71 -12.32 -14.18
N ALA A 160 -3.69 -13.07 -13.07
CA ALA A 160 -4.06 -14.48 -13.05
C ALA A 160 -5.53 -14.70 -13.45
N TYR A 161 -6.41 -13.78 -13.08
CA TYR A 161 -7.84 -13.82 -13.40
C TYR A 161 -8.23 -12.85 -14.54
N SER A 162 -7.29 -12.49 -15.41
CA SER A 162 -7.55 -11.57 -16.53
C SER A 162 -8.61 -12.10 -17.51
N PHE A 163 -8.72 -13.42 -17.63
CA PHE A 163 -9.73 -14.10 -18.46
C PHE A 163 -11.17 -13.73 -18.08
N LEU A 164 -11.44 -13.37 -16.81
CA LEU A 164 -12.77 -12.97 -16.37
C LEU A 164 -13.31 -11.78 -17.16
N HIS A 165 -12.44 -10.89 -17.66
CA HIS A 165 -12.86 -9.78 -18.50
C HIS A 165 -13.43 -10.23 -19.85
N ASP A 166 -12.93 -11.33 -20.40
CA ASP A 166 -13.43 -11.86 -21.66
C ASP A 166 -14.78 -12.56 -21.46
N TYR A 167 -14.96 -13.27 -20.34
CA TYR A 167 -16.26 -13.81 -19.94
C TYR A 167 -17.28 -12.69 -19.68
N GLU A 168 -16.91 -11.64 -18.94
CA GLU A 168 -17.79 -10.47 -18.69
C GLU A 168 -18.25 -9.82 -20.01
N ARG A 169 -17.36 -9.69 -21.00
CA ARG A 169 -17.73 -9.17 -22.34
C ARG A 169 -18.68 -10.11 -23.09
N GLY A 170 -18.44 -11.42 -23.00
CA GLY A 170 -19.33 -12.44 -23.57
C GLY A 170 -20.74 -12.36 -22.97
N GLU A 171 -20.83 -12.29 -21.65
CA GLU A 171 -22.09 -12.17 -20.93
C GLU A 171 -22.84 -10.87 -21.30
N ILE A 172 -22.14 -9.74 -21.46
CA ILE A 172 -22.76 -8.50 -21.97
C ILE A 172 -23.35 -8.72 -23.38
N ALA A 173 -22.63 -9.38 -24.28
CA ALA A 173 -23.12 -9.66 -25.62
C ALA A 173 -24.35 -10.57 -25.58
N GLU A 174 -24.34 -11.62 -24.77
CA GLU A 174 -25.49 -12.50 -24.55
C GLU A 174 -26.71 -11.74 -24.03
N LEU A 175 -26.54 -10.91 -22.99
CA LEU A 175 -27.61 -10.07 -22.45
C LEU A 175 -28.16 -9.07 -23.49
N GLN A 176 -27.29 -8.52 -24.35
CA GLN A 176 -27.73 -7.67 -25.47
C GLN A 176 -28.55 -8.46 -26.50
N THR A 177 -28.19 -9.72 -26.78
CA THR A 177 -29.02 -10.57 -27.65
C THR A 177 -30.35 -10.93 -27.00
N ALA A 178 -30.36 -11.21 -25.69
CA ALA A 178 -31.59 -11.46 -24.93
C ALA A 178 -32.52 -10.24 -24.95
N LEU A 179 -31.98 -9.03 -24.75
CA LEU A 179 -32.73 -7.78 -24.80
C LEU A 179 -33.41 -7.54 -26.15
N LYS A 180 -32.77 -7.94 -27.25
CA LYS A 180 -33.36 -7.85 -28.59
C LYS A 180 -34.54 -8.83 -28.79
N ARG A 181 -34.50 -9.99 -28.13
CA ARG A 181 -35.52 -11.05 -28.23
C ARG A 181 -36.73 -10.80 -27.32
N THR A 182 -36.49 -10.32 -26.10
CA THR A 182 -37.54 -10.07 -25.10
C THR A 182 -38.50 -8.98 -25.56
N LYS A 183 -39.81 -9.24 -25.46
CA LYS A 183 -40.88 -8.28 -25.80
C LYS A 183 -41.44 -7.59 -24.55
N ASP A 184 -41.44 -8.29 -23.41
CA ASP A 184 -42.01 -7.78 -22.17
C ASP A 184 -41.27 -6.53 -21.65
N PRO A 185 -42.00 -5.45 -21.32
CA PRO A 185 -41.37 -4.17 -20.97
C PRO A 185 -40.57 -4.25 -19.66
N SER A 186 -41.11 -4.93 -18.64
CA SER A 186 -40.44 -5.14 -17.36
C SER A 186 -39.10 -5.87 -17.52
N ASP A 187 -39.10 -6.98 -18.25
CA ASP A 187 -37.88 -7.77 -18.45
C ASP A 187 -36.85 -7.03 -19.29
N ARG A 188 -37.29 -6.26 -20.29
CA ARG A 188 -36.41 -5.38 -21.07
C ARG A 188 -35.72 -4.34 -20.19
N GLU A 189 -36.41 -3.76 -19.22
CA GLU A 189 -35.81 -2.80 -18.28
C GLU A 189 -34.79 -3.46 -17.36
N THR A 190 -35.09 -4.65 -16.82
CA THR A 190 -34.14 -5.39 -15.97
C THR A 190 -32.87 -5.75 -16.75
N LEU A 191 -33.01 -6.21 -18.00
CA LEU A 191 -31.88 -6.53 -18.88
C LEU A 191 -31.04 -5.29 -19.20
N LYS A 192 -31.68 -4.16 -19.56
CA LYS A 192 -30.97 -2.88 -19.77
C LYS A 192 -30.20 -2.45 -18.52
N ARG A 193 -30.80 -2.57 -17.34
CA ARG A 193 -30.15 -2.21 -16.07
C ARG A 193 -28.93 -3.09 -15.81
N LYS A 194 -29.05 -4.40 -16.03
CA LYS A 194 -27.93 -5.36 -15.89
C LYS A 194 -26.79 -5.03 -16.86
N ILE A 195 -27.10 -4.83 -18.14
CA ILE A 195 -26.10 -4.45 -19.16
C ILE A 195 -25.38 -3.16 -18.75
N ASN A 196 -26.13 -2.12 -18.38
CA ASN A 196 -25.54 -0.85 -17.94
C ASN A 196 -24.65 -1.02 -16.71
N SER A 197 -25.06 -1.83 -15.74
CA SER A 197 -24.26 -2.11 -14.54
C SER A 197 -22.94 -2.80 -14.88
N MET A 198 -22.99 -3.83 -15.73
CA MET A 198 -21.83 -4.60 -16.20
C MET A 198 -20.87 -3.72 -17.01
N GLU A 199 -21.38 -2.96 -17.98
CA GLU A 199 -20.59 -2.03 -18.76
C GLU A 199 -19.93 -0.94 -17.90
N ASN A 200 -20.65 -0.43 -16.91
CA ASN A 200 -20.09 0.57 -15.98
C ASN A 200 -18.98 -0.05 -15.13
N ARG A 201 -19.12 -1.30 -14.68
CA ARG A 201 -18.07 -2.03 -13.97
C ARG A 201 -16.81 -2.15 -14.83
N LEU A 202 -16.94 -2.60 -16.08
CA LEU A 202 -15.81 -2.67 -17.02
C LEU A 202 -15.17 -1.30 -17.25
N LYS A 203 -15.96 -0.24 -17.45
CA LYS A 203 -15.46 1.13 -17.62
C LYS A 203 -14.68 1.59 -16.39
N THR A 204 -15.18 1.32 -15.18
CA THR A 204 -14.48 1.69 -13.94
C THR A 204 -13.17 0.92 -13.74
N GLN A 205 -13.14 -0.37 -14.09
CA GLN A 205 -11.92 -1.17 -14.05
C GLN A 205 -10.88 -0.60 -15.03
N ALA A 206 -11.28 -0.35 -16.28
CA ALA A 206 -10.39 0.25 -17.28
C ALA A 206 -9.86 1.63 -16.86
N THR A 207 -10.62 2.43 -16.10
CA THR A 207 -10.08 3.69 -15.54
C THR A 207 -9.03 3.45 -14.46
N LYS A 208 -9.23 2.46 -13.58
CA LYS A 208 -8.26 2.09 -12.54
C LYS A 208 -6.99 1.52 -13.14
N GLU A 209 -7.10 0.71 -14.19
CA GLU A 209 -5.95 0.14 -14.91
C GLU A 209 -5.09 1.23 -15.53
N ARG A 210 -5.69 2.23 -16.20
CA ARG A 210 -4.93 3.38 -16.72
C ARG A 210 -4.19 4.15 -15.63
N GLU A 211 -4.84 4.39 -14.49
CA GLU A 211 -4.16 5.03 -13.34
C GLU A 211 -2.99 4.19 -12.82
N GLN A 212 -3.14 2.85 -12.76
CA GLN A 212 -2.07 1.93 -12.39
C GLN A 212 -0.95 1.89 -13.42
N GLU A 213 -1.26 1.95 -14.72
CA GLU A 213 -0.28 2.02 -15.79
C GLU A 213 0.57 3.28 -15.70
N VAL A 214 -0.04 4.44 -15.47
CA VAL A 214 0.68 5.70 -15.21
C VAL A 214 1.62 5.55 -14.02
N LEU A 215 1.16 4.95 -12.92
CA LEU A 215 2.01 4.68 -11.75
C LEU A 215 3.15 3.73 -12.06
N ARG A 216 2.89 2.67 -12.84
CA ARG A 216 3.91 1.69 -13.26
C ARG A 216 4.97 2.34 -14.14
N LYS A 217 4.56 3.14 -15.14
CA LYS A 217 5.48 3.90 -16.00
C LYS A 217 6.34 4.86 -15.17
N HIS A 218 5.71 5.65 -14.29
CA HIS A 218 6.43 6.58 -13.43
C HIS A 218 7.42 5.87 -12.50
N ARG A 219 7.03 4.75 -11.87
CA ARG A 219 7.93 3.97 -11.01
C ARG A 219 9.14 3.41 -11.76
N LYS A 220 8.98 3.06 -13.05
CA LYS A 220 10.09 2.62 -13.89
C LYS A 220 11.05 3.78 -14.16
N GLU A 221 10.54 4.93 -14.62
CA GLU A 221 11.35 6.12 -14.87
C GLU A 221 12.09 6.61 -13.62
N GLU A 222 11.42 6.64 -12.46
CA GLU A 222 12.04 7.04 -11.20
C GLU A 222 13.10 6.06 -10.74
N ARG A 223 12.92 4.76 -10.98
CA ARG A 223 13.96 3.77 -10.68
C ARG A 223 15.22 4.05 -11.47
N GLU A 224 15.10 4.41 -12.75
CA GLU A 224 16.23 4.79 -13.60
C GLU A 224 16.90 6.09 -13.12
N ARG A 225 16.11 7.10 -12.73
CA ARG A 225 16.64 8.37 -12.18
C ARG A 225 17.37 8.16 -10.85
N VAL A 226 16.84 7.30 -9.98
CA VAL A 226 17.48 6.94 -8.70
C VAL A 226 18.76 6.14 -8.94
N GLN A 227 18.78 5.25 -9.93
CA GLN A 227 20.01 4.54 -10.34
C GLN A 227 21.10 5.52 -10.80
N GLN A 228 20.72 6.64 -11.41
CA GLN A 228 21.63 7.75 -11.75
C GLN A 228 22.03 8.63 -10.55
N GLY A 229 21.55 8.32 -9.34
CA GLY A 229 21.84 9.07 -8.11
C GLY A 229 20.92 10.26 -7.83
N LYS A 230 19.85 10.46 -8.61
CA LYS A 230 18.87 11.52 -8.34
C LYS A 230 17.94 11.15 -7.18
N THR A 231 17.33 12.15 -6.56
CA THR A 231 16.38 11.95 -5.47
C THR A 231 15.08 11.30 -6.00
N PRO A 232 14.53 10.29 -5.32
CA PRO A 232 13.29 9.64 -5.74
C PRO A 232 12.11 10.59 -5.61
N TYR A 233 11.36 10.77 -6.71
CA TYR A 233 10.12 11.52 -6.72
C TYR A 233 8.90 10.58 -6.78
N TYR A 234 7.78 10.98 -6.18
CA TYR A 234 6.55 10.21 -6.19
C TYR A 234 5.38 11.10 -6.60
N LEU A 235 4.62 10.69 -7.62
CA LEU A 235 3.48 11.46 -8.10
C LEU A 235 2.42 11.63 -7.02
N LYS A 236 1.87 12.85 -6.95
CA LYS A 236 0.63 13.10 -6.20
C LYS A 236 -0.54 12.41 -6.89
N LYS A 237 -1.57 12.04 -6.12
CA LYS A 237 -2.79 11.41 -6.66
C LYS A 237 -3.48 12.25 -7.75
N LYS A 238 -3.42 13.59 -7.65
CA LYS A 238 -3.99 14.51 -8.66
C LYS A 238 -3.24 14.39 -9.98
N GLU A 239 -1.91 14.41 -9.94
CA GLU A 239 -1.03 14.29 -11.12
C GLU A 239 -1.21 12.94 -11.83
N VAL A 240 -1.40 11.85 -11.07
CA VAL A 240 -1.71 10.52 -11.65
C VAL A 240 -3.01 10.57 -12.44
N LYS A 241 -4.07 11.19 -11.89
CA LYS A 241 -5.36 11.32 -12.57
C LYS A 241 -5.28 12.22 -13.80
N GLU A 242 -4.53 13.31 -13.74
CA GLU A 242 -4.30 14.20 -14.89
C GLU A 242 -3.57 13.47 -16.02
N ARG A 243 -2.49 12.75 -15.70
CA ARG A 243 -1.76 11.94 -16.68
C ARG A 243 -2.64 10.85 -17.28
N ALA A 244 -3.41 10.13 -16.47
CA ALA A 244 -4.34 9.10 -16.94
C ALA A 244 -5.46 9.70 -17.82
N LEU A 245 -5.92 10.91 -17.51
CA LEU A 245 -6.90 11.63 -18.32
C LEU A 245 -6.31 12.04 -19.67
N VAL A 246 -5.08 12.57 -19.69
CA VAL A 246 -4.35 12.90 -20.92
C VAL A 246 -4.17 11.65 -21.79
N GLU A 247 -3.74 10.52 -21.22
CA GLU A 247 -3.64 9.25 -21.95
C GLU A 247 -4.99 8.78 -22.50
N ARG A 248 -6.06 8.90 -21.71
CA ARG A 248 -7.42 8.58 -22.17
C ARG A 248 -7.82 9.43 -23.37
N PHE A 249 -7.61 10.75 -23.34
CA PHE A 249 -7.95 11.63 -24.46
C PHE A 249 -7.07 11.39 -25.68
N LYS A 250 -5.78 11.08 -25.49
CA LYS A 250 -4.87 10.70 -26.58
C LYS A 250 -5.35 9.45 -27.33
N GLY A 251 -5.89 8.47 -26.60
CA GLY A 251 -6.44 7.23 -27.18
C GLY A 251 -7.83 7.33 -27.80
N MET A 252 -8.56 8.44 -27.61
CA MET A 252 -9.91 8.61 -28.17
C MET A 252 -9.87 9.14 -29.62
N LYS A 253 -10.85 8.75 -30.44
CA LYS A 253 -11.01 9.28 -31.81
C LYS A 253 -11.40 10.76 -31.78
N GLY A 254 -11.05 11.54 -32.82
CA GLY A 254 -11.34 12.98 -32.88
C GLY A 254 -12.83 13.31 -32.66
N LYS A 255 -13.72 12.65 -33.41
CA LYS A 255 -15.18 12.78 -33.26
C LYS A 255 -15.69 12.42 -31.85
N GLU A 256 -15.09 11.43 -31.20
CA GLU A 256 -15.47 11.03 -29.84
C GLU A 256 -14.99 12.07 -28.81
N ARG A 257 -13.78 12.60 -28.99
CA ARG A 257 -13.25 13.69 -28.16
C ARG A 257 -14.13 14.93 -28.25
N GLU A 258 -14.50 15.34 -29.45
CA GLU A 258 -15.38 16.49 -29.69
C GLU A 258 -16.73 16.32 -29.00
N LYS A 259 -17.38 15.15 -29.16
CA LYS A 259 -18.64 14.83 -28.46
C LYS A 259 -18.52 14.88 -26.94
N VAL A 260 -17.41 14.41 -26.37
CA VAL A 260 -17.16 14.48 -24.92
C VAL A 260 -16.98 15.93 -24.48
N MET A 261 -16.24 16.73 -25.25
CA MET A 261 -16.02 18.16 -24.96
C MET A 261 -17.30 18.97 -25.12
N GLU A 262 -18.11 18.70 -26.13
CA GLU A 262 -19.42 19.31 -26.33
C GLU A 262 -20.35 19.02 -25.15
N ARG A 263 -20.48 17.74 -24.75
CA ARG A 263 -21.25 17.36 -23.55
C ARG A 263 -20.74 18.05 -22.29
N ARG A 264 -19.42 18.29 -22.19
CA ARG A 264 -18.82 19.03 -21.08
C ARG A 264 -19.17 20.51 -21.14
N ARG A 265 -19.04 21.16 -22.29
CA ARG A 265 -19.43 22.57 -22.53
C ARG A 265 -20.90 22.82 -22.21
N VAL A 266 -21.80 21.94 -22.66
CA VAL A 266 -23.24 22.05 -22.35
C VAL A 266 -23.49 21.94 -20.84
N LYS A 267 -22.83 21.01 -20.15
CA LYS A 267 -22.96 20.86 -18.70
C LYS A 267 -22.38 22.06 -17.94
N GLU A 268 -21.24 22.59 -18.37
CA GLU A 268 -20.63 23.77 -17.77
C GLU A 268 -21.52 25.00 -17.99
N GLY A 269 -22.02 25.22 -19.22
CA GLY A 269 -22.97 26.30 -19.51
C GLY A 269 -24.29 26.19 -18.75
N GLN A 270 -24.82 24.98 -18.53
CA GLN A 270 -26.00 24.79 -17.67
C GLN A 270 -25.69 25.10 -16.19
N LYS A 271 -24.50 24.74 -15.69
CA LYS A 271 -24.07 25.09 -14.34
C LYS A 271 -23.87 26.60 -14.18
N GLU A 272 -23.30 27.26 -15.19
CA GLU A 272 -23.15 28.71 -15.22
C GLU A 272 -24.52 29.39 -15.19
N LYS A 273 -25.47 28.98 -16.05
CA LYS A 273 -26.85 29.46 -16.01
C LYS A 273 -27.52 29.29 -14.65
N LYS A 274 -27.31 28.15 -13.98
CA LYS A 274 -27.82 27.92 -12.61
C LYS A 274 -27.13 28.79 -11.56
N ARG A 275 -25.86 29.17 -11.77
CA ARG A 275 -25.08 30.03 -10.88
C ARG A 275 -25.36 31.52 -11.10
N MET A 276 -25.96 31.90 -12.23
CA MET A 276 -26.40 33.27 -12.43
C MET A 276 -27.49 33.61 -11.42
N PRO A 277 -27.43 34.78 -10.76
CA PRO A 277 -28.53 35.26 -9.95
C PRO A 277 -29.79 35.36 -10.83
N ASN A 278 -30.89 34.76 -10.39
CA ASN A 278 -32.18 34.98 -11.03
C ASN A 278 -32.56 36.44 -10.80
N LEU A 279 -32.55 37.27 -11.84
CA LEU A 279 -33.16 38.59 -11.74
C LEU A 279 -34.65 38.38 -11.42
N ARG A 280 -35.06 38.82 -10.23
CA ARG A 280 -36.46 38.98 -9.83
C ARG A 280 -36.96 40.33 -10.30
#